data_AF-B0BZ33-F1
#
_entry.id   AF-B0BZ33-F1
#
_cell.length_a   1.000
_cell.length_b   1.000
_cell.length_c   1.000
_cell.angle_alpha   90.00
_cell.angle_beta   90.00
_cell.angle_gamma   90.00
#
_symmetry.space_group_name_H-M   'P 1'
#
loop_
_entity.id
_entity.type
_entity.pdbx_description
1 polymer ?
#
loop_
_entity_poly.entity_id
_entity_poly.type
_entity_poly.pdbx_seq_one_letter_code
_entity_poly.pdbx_strand_id
1 'polypeptide(L)' 'MFLDELTPLFQEFVSKPVAFMGGFASGLFRLDLNDDPVKSWLDQKRRPHDDSDPTDNPPQSNSGGPQSITIE' A
#
# COMPACT_ATOMS: atom_id res chain seq x y z
N MET A 1 -29.14 -8.28 -20.00
CA MET A 1 -28.19 -9.00 -20.88
C MET A 1 -26.79 -8.40 -20.80
N PHE A 2 -26.54 -7.10 -21.03
CA PHE A 2 -25.20 -6.49 -20.84
C PHE A 2 -24.98 -5.91 -19.43
N LEU A 3 -26.00 -5.25 -18.86
CA LEU A 3 -25.91 -4.66 -17.52
C LEU A 3 -25.83 -5.71 -16.40
N ASP A 4 -26.47 -6.87 -16.61
CA ASP A 4 -26.40 -7.99 -15.66
C ASP A 4 -24.98 -8.55 -15.52
N GLU A 5 -24.16 -8.47 -16.58
CA GLU A 5 -22.76 -8.90 -16.60
C GLU A 5 -21.81 -7.90 -15.94
N LEU A 6 -22.20 -6.61 -15.84
CA LEU A 6 -21.44 -5.58 -15.12
C LEU A 6 -21.77 -5.52 -13.62
N THR A 7 -22.83 -6.19 -13.19
CA THR A 7 -23.20 -6.34 -11.77
C THR A 7 -22.02 -6.79 -10.88
N PRO A 8 -21.26 -7.85 -11.22
CA PRO A 8 -20.10 -8.24 -10.41
C PRO A 8 -19.03 -7.15 -10.34
N LEU A 9 -18.80 -6.43 -11.44
CA LEU A 9 -17.83 -5.32 -11.48
C LEU A 9 -18.26 -4.15 -10.59
N PHE A 10 -19.57 -3.85 -10.56
CA PHE A 10 -20.14 -2.87 -9.65
C PHE A 10 -20.09 -3.31 -8.18
N GLN A 11 -20.34 -4.59 -7.90
CA GLN A 11 -20.19 -5.13 -6.54
C GLN A 11 -18.75 -4.99 -6.05
N GLU A 12 -17.77 -5.24 -6.92
CA GLU A 12 -16.35 -5.13 -6.59
C GLU A 12 -15.90 -3.67 -6.43
N PHE A 13 -16.45 -2.75 -7.24
CA PHE A 13 -16.28 -1.31 -7.08
C PHE A 13 -16.81 -0.81 -5.73
N VAL A 14 -18.02 -1.23 -5.31
CA VAL A 14 -18.60 -0.83 -4.02
C VAL A 14 -17.85 -1.46 -2.84
N SER A 15 -17.34 -2.68 -3.00
CA SER A 15 -16.57 -3.39 -1.97
C SER A 15 -15.17 -2.80 -1.77
N LYS A 16 -14.47 -2.44 -2.85
CA LYS A 16 -13.08 -1.93 -2.83
C LYS A 16 -12.90 -0.72 -3.75
N PRO A 17 -13.55 0.41 -3.46
CA PRO A 17 -13.57 1.57 -4.36
C PRO A 17 -12.17 2.16 -4.57
N VAL A 18 -11.35 2.22 -3.51
CA VAL A 18 -10.00 2.81 -3.59
C VAL A 18 -9.07 2.00 -4.49
N ALA A 19 -9.08 0.66 -4.34
CA ALA A 19 -8.24 -0.21 -5.17
C ALA A 19 -8.72 -0.23 -6.64
N PHE A 20 -10.04 -0.26 -6.86
CA PHE A 20 -10.62 -0.20 -8.20
C PHE A 20 -10.30 1.13 -8.88
N MET A 21 -10.48 2.27 -8.20
CA MET A 21 -10.17 3.60 -8.74
C MET A 21 -8.69 3.76 -9.08
N GLY A 22 -7.80 3.13 -8.31
CA GLY A 22 -6.38 3.08 -8.66
C GLY A 22 -6.13 2.36 -9.99
N GLY A 23 -6.74 1.18 -10.19
CA GLY A 23 -6.68 0.45 -11.45
C GLY A 23 -7.33 1.22 -12.61
N PHE A 24 -8.51 1.78 -12.40
CA PHE A 24 -9.25 2.56 -13.40
C PHE A 24 -8.49 3.82 -13.83
N ALA A 25 -7.97 4.61 -12.87
CA ALA A 25 -7.16 5.79 -13.17
C ALA A 25 -5.86 5.41 -13.89
N SER A 26 -5.20 4.33 -13.48
CA SER A 26 -3.98 3.86 -14.17
C SER A 26 -4.24 3.47 -15.63
N GLY A 27 -5.41 2.87 -15.92
CA GLY A 27 -5.84 2.57 -17.28
C GLY A 27 -6.25 3.80 -18.07
N LEU A 28 -7.02 4.73 -17.47
CA LEU A 28 -7.53 5.94 -18.12
C LEU A 28 -6.40 6.89 -18.51
N PHE A 29 -5.43 7.11 -17.61
CA PHE A 29 -4.26 7.95 -17.88
C PHE A 29 -3.15 7.21 -18.61
N ARG A 30 -3.32 5.92 -18.92
CA ARG A 30 -2.28 5.02 -19.44
C ARG A 30 -0.94 5.24 -18.71
N LEU A 31 -0.98 5.17 -17.38
CA LEU A 31 0.26 5.18 -16.60
C LEU A 31 1.05 3.92 -16.94
N ASP A 32 2.06 4.05 -17.78
CA ASP A 32 3.04 3.01 -18.00
C ASP A 32 3.95 2.96 -16.78
N LEU A 33 4.01 1.81 -16.12
CA LEU A 33 4.87 1.63 -14.95
C LEU A 33 6.37 1.70 -15.31
N ASN A 34 6.71 1.69 -16.60
CA ASN A 34 8.07 1.82 -17.10
C ASN A 34 8.46 3.27 -17.43
N ASP A 35 7.50 4.19 -17.51
CA ASP A 35 7.77 5.61 -17.75
C ASP A 35 8.01 6.36 -16.44
N ASP A 36 8.91 7.35 -16.50
CA ASP A 36 9.05 8.32 -15.41
C ASP A 36 7.92 9.35 -15.48
N PRO A 37 7.32 9.74 -14.34
CA PRO A 37 7.79 9.55 -12.96
C PRO A 37 7.22 8.31 -12.24
N VAL A 38 6.35 7.52 -12.89
CA VAL A 38 5.62 6.41 -12.27
C VAL A 38 6.56 5.30 -11.83
N LYS A 39 7.56 4.99 -12.67
CA LYS A 39 8.62 4.03 -12.37
C LYS A 39 9.39 4.41 -11.11
N SER A 40 9.93 5.63 -11.07
CA SER A 40 10.67 6.14 -9.91
C SER A 40 9.81 6.17 -8.63
N TRP A 41 8.52 6.53 -8.74
CA TRP A 41 7.59 6.50 -7.61
C TRP A 41 7.31 5.07 -7.12
N LEU A 42 7.09 4.13 -8.04
CA LEU A 42 6.83 2.73 -7.70
C LEU A 42 8.05 2.07 -7.06
N ASP A 43 9.26 2.37 -7.53
CA ASP A 43 10.50 1.90 -6.94
C ASP A 43 10.69 2.45 -5.52
N GLN A 44 10.28 3.70 -5.28
CA GLN A 44 10.26 4.30 -3.93
C GLN A 44 9.25 3.61 -3.01
N LYS A 45 8.09 3.18 -3.52
CA LYS A 45 7.06 2.46 -2.75
C LYS A 45 7.32 0.96 -2.59
N ARG A 46 8.09 0.36 -3.50
CA ARG A 46 8.51 -1.05 -3.45
C ARG A 46 9.65 -1.30 -2.50
N ARG A 47 10.46 -0.29 -2.19
CA ARG A 47 11.31 -0.39 -1.01
C ARG A 47 10.38 -0.65 0.17
N PRO A 48 10.64 -1.70 0.98
CA PRO A 48 9.99 -1.82 2.27
C PRO A 48 10.08 -0.44 2.92
N HIS A 49 8.96 0.03 3.44
CA HIS A 49 8.97 1.09 4.42
C HIS A 49 9.84 0.57 5.55
N ASP A 50 11.15 0.80 5.47
CA ASP A 50 11.98 0.81 6.65
C ASP A 50 11.38 1.98 7.43
N ASP A 51 10.58 1.65 8.44
CA ASP A 51 10.07 2.58 9.44
C ASP A 51 11.26 3.30 10.06
N SER A 52 11.81 4.27 9.31
CA SER A 52 12.70 5.30 9.80
C SER A 52 11.79 6.32 10.44
N ASP A 53 11.20 5.91 11.55
CA ASP A 53 10.63 6.78 12.55
C ASP A 53 11.65 7.90 12.83
N PRO A 54 11.28 9.19 12.74
CA PRO A 54 12.20 10.27 13.10
C PRO A 54 12.21 10.36 14.63
N THR A 55 12.67 9.30 15.31
CA THR A 55 12.96 9.38 16.73
C THR A 55 14.34 10.00 16.87
N ASP A 56 14.29 11.31 17.10
CA ASP A 56 15.32 12.12 17.72
C ASP A 56 16.05 11.28 18.80
N ASN A 57 17.32 10.96 18.56
CA ASN A 57 18.13 10.12 19.44
C ASN A 57 18.72 10.98 20.58
N PRO A 58 18.30 10.81 21.85
CA PRO A 58 19.23 10.89 22.96
C PRO A 58 19.84 9.51 23.20
N PRO A 59 21.13 9.40 23.55
CA PRO A 59 21.80 8.11 23.67
C PRO A 59 21.37 7.45 24.98
N GLN A 60 20.46 6.47 24.93
CA GLN A 60 20.15 5.66 26.10
C GLN A 60 20.16 4.17 25.77
N SER A 61 21.08 3.52 26.46
CA SER A 61 21.39 2.10 26.50
C SER A 61 20.19 1.18 26.77
N ASN A 62 20.29 -0.02 26.18
CA ASN A 62 19.74 -1.31 26.62
C ASN A 62 18.41 -1.80 26.00
N SER A 63 18.59 -2.71 25.04
CA SER A 63 17.99 -4.06 25.01
C SER A 63 16.47 -4.18 25.19
N GLY A 64 15.73 -4.16 24.07
CA GLY A 64 14.27 -4.36 24.04
C GLY A 64 13.83 -5.41 23.03
N GLY A 65 14.24 -6.66 23.20
CA GLY A 65 13.55 -7.80 22.58
C GLY A 65 12.20 -8.07 23.25
N PRO A 66 11.28 -8.82 22.59
CA PRO A 66 9.94 -9.06 23.12
C PRO A 66 9.98 -9.73 24.49
N GLN A 67 9.28 -9.14 25.46
CA GLN A 67 9.29 -9.57 26.86
C GLN A 67 8.32 -10.74 27.07
N SER A 68 8.80 -11.83 27.68
CA SER A 68 7.99 -13.02 27.98
C SER A 68 7.20 -12.82 29.27
N ILE A 69 5.89 -13.10 29.23
CA ILE A 69 4.99 -13.03 30.40
C ILE A 69 4.80 -14.44 30.93
N THR A 70 5.09 -14.67 32.22
CA THR A 70 4.77 -15.93 32.93
C THR A 70 3.51 -15.73 33.75
N ILE A 71 2.61 -16.72 33.72
CA ILE A 71 1.34 -16.71 34.47
C ILE A 71 1.43 -17.81 35.54
N GLU A 72 1.19 -17.46 36.80
CA GLU A 72 1.01 -18.39 37.93
C GLU A 72 -0.46 -18.75 38.19
#